data_AF-A0A4Q2D6M0-F1
#
_entry.id   AF-A0A4Q2D6M0-F1
#
_cell.length_a   1.000
_cell.length_b   1.000
_cell.length_c   1.000
_cell.angle_alpha   90.00
_cell.angle_beta   90.00
_cell.angle_gamma   90.00
#
_symmetry.space_group_name_H-M   'P 1'
#
loop_
_entity.id
_entity.type
_entity.pdbx_description
1 polymer ?
#
loop_
_entity_poly.entity_id
_entity_poly.type
_entity_poly.pdbx_seq_one_letter_code
_entity_poly.pdbx_strand_id
1 'polypeptide(L)'
;MQLQERSTTLTSVIHFHLIHSPSGQGKSAISQTLAERYNQKGILAATFFFDKTSPQRNNPSQFVATLATQLALYIPGLNSRIGDAVGHHPKILDTNLEQQLDKLIIEPFRDFLEEQSQQAAGADSEQANSWIILDGLDECIAPTPNRKEPTELESKKAQLRILELVHKLRSTGLPLSFLISTRPETSIMNHCKQFSNFIK
;
A
#
# COMPACT_ATOMS: atom_id res chain seq x y z
N MET A 1 -31.60 -8.71 -36.30
CA MET A 1 -30.36 -7.96 -36.03
C MET A 1 -30.22 -7.89 -34.52
N GLN A 2 -29.54 -8.87 -33.92
CA GLN A 2 -29.33 -8.96 -32.48
C GLN A 2 -28.33 -7.87 -32.07
N LEU A 3 -28.75 -7.01 -31.14
CA LEU A 3 -27.84 -6.09 -30.46
C LEU A 3 -27.04 -6.93 -29.47
N GLN A 4 -25.76 -7.11 -29.77
CA GLN A 4 -24.81 -7.79 -28.92
C GLN A 4 -24.48 -6.85 -27.77
N GLU A 5 -24.98 -7.15 -26.56
CA GLU A 5 -24.56 -6.48 -25.33
C GLU A 5 -23.05 -6.71 -25.18
N ARG A 6 -22.28 -5.63 -25.28
CA ARG A 6 -20.87 -5.66 -24.93
C ARG A 6 -20.79 -5.77 -23.41
N SER A 7 -20.47 -6.95 -22.90
CA SER A 7 -19.99 -7.12 -21.52
C SER A 7 -18.78 -6.23 -21.32
N THR A 8 -18.99 -5.07 -20.70
CA THR A 8 -17.93 -4.30 -20.07
C THR A 8 -17.47 -5.09 -18.85
N THR A 9 -16.30 -5.71 -18.94
CA THR A 9 -15.55 -6.14 -17.75
C THR A 9 -15.46 -4.96 -16.80
N LEU A 10 -16.11 -5.05 -15.64
CA LEU A 10 -16.00 -4.06 -14.57
C LEU A 10 -14.57 -4.12 -14.04
N THR A 11 -13.72 -3.27 -14.59
CA THR A 11 -12.38 -3.04 -14.03
C THR A 11 -12.57 -2.43 -12.65
N SER A 12 -12.16 -3.12 -11.59
CA SER A 12 -12.27 -2.59 -10.22
C SER A 12 -11.59 -1.22 -10.14
N VAL A 13 -12.34 -0.20 -9.71
CA VAL A 13 -11.84 1.18 -9.64
C VAL A 13 -10.84 1.29 -8.49
N ILE A 14 -9.56 1.51 -8.76
CA ILE A 14 -8.54 1.66 -7.71
C ILE A 14 -8.62 3.07 -7.11
N HIS A 15 -8.95 3.16 -5.82
CA HIS A 15 -9.10 4.44 -5.12
C HIS A 15 -7.81 4.88 -4.43
N PHE A 16 -7.59 6.20 -4.40
CA PHE A 16 -6.53 6.84 -3.63
C PHE A 16 -7.11 8.03 -2.88
N HIS A 17 -7.11 7.97 -1.55
CA HIS A 17 -7.64 9.01 -0.68
C HIS A 17 -6.53 9.60 0.18
N LEU A 18 -6.49 10.94 0.27
CA LEU A 18 -5.54 11.66 1.11
C LEU A 18 -6.32 12.44 2.17
N ILE A 19 -6.02 12.19 3.44
CA ILE A 19 -6.50 12.96 4.59
C ILE A 19 -5.36 13.84 5.07
N HIS A 20 -5.52 15.16 5.01
CA HIS A 20 -4.51 16.08 5.52
C HIS A 20 -5.08 17.15 6.46
N SER A 21 -4.38 17.38 7.57
CA SER A 21 -4.70 18.44 8.55
C SER A 21 -3.54 18.63 9.51
N PRO A 22 -3.45 19.76 10.24
CA PRO A 22 -2.48 19.94 11.31
C PRO A 22 -2.53 18.86 12.40
N SER A 23 -1.55 18.83 13.30
CA SER A 23 -1.54 17.88 14.43
C SER A 23 -2.72 18.10 15.37
N GLY A 24 -3.16 17.04 16.06
CA GLY A 24 -4.25 17.08 17.04
C GLY A 24 -5.68 17.07 16.46
N GLN A 25 -5.82 17.04 15.13
CA GLN A 25 -7.13 17.11 14.45
C GLN A 25 -7.78 15.74 14.16
N GLY A 26 -7.36 14.67 14.86
CA GLY A 26 -8.03 13.37 14.80
C GLY A 26 -7.80 12.50 13.54
N LYS A 27 -6.80 12.80 12.69
CA LYS A 27 -6.50 11.98 11.50
C LYS A 27 -6.27 10.50 11.86
N SER A 28 -5.42 10.23 12.84
CA SER A 28 -5.13 8.88 13.30
C SER A 28 -6.36 8.17 13.87
N ALA A 29 -7.25 8.90 14.53
CA ALA A 29 -8.52 8.35 14.99
C ALA A 29 -9.40 7.94 13.80
N ILE A 30 -9.49 8.77 12.75
CA ILE A 30 -10.20 8.43 11.51
C ILE A 30 -9.58 7.21 10.82
N SER A 31 -8.25 7.20 10.66
CA SER A 31 -7.52 6.07 10.06
C SER A 31 -7.76 4.76 10.82
N GLN A 32 -7.69 4.80 12.15
CA GLN A 32 -7.96 3.65 13.02
C GLN A 32 -9.41 3.17 12.89
N THR A 33 -10.39 4.07 12.97
CA THR A 33 -11.81 3.72 12.81
C THR A 33 -12.10 3.12 11.43
N LEU A 34 -11.47 3.65 10.37
CA LEU A 34 -11.61 3.09 9.03
C LEU A 34 -10.94 1.72 8.90
N ALA A 35 -9.76 1.51 9.51
CA ALA A 35 -9.10 0.21 9.55
C ALA A 35 -9.98 -0.85 10.22
N GLU A 36 -10.54 -0.54 11.39
CA GLU A 36 -11.46 -1.44 12.10
C GLU A 36 -12.69 -1.77 11.26
N ARG A 37 -13.31 -0.75 10.64
CA ARG A 37 -14.48 -0.94 9.79
C ARG A 37 -14.17 -1.75 8.53
N TYR A 38 -13.02 -1.54 7.91
CA TYR A 38 -12.60 -2.28 6.72
C TYR A 38 -12.24 -3.73 7.07
N ASN A 39 -11.63 -3.96 8.23
CA ASN A 39 -11.38 -5.30 8.74
C ASN A 39 -12.69 -6.06 9.00
N GLN A 40 -13.67 -5.42 9.66
CA GLN A 40 -15.00 -6.01 9.89
C GLN A 40 -15.73 -6.37 8.58
N LYS A 41 -15.46 -5.62 7.50
CA LYS A 41 -16.02 -5.87 6.17
C LYS A 41 -15.21 -6.88 5.34
N GLY A 42 -14.06 -7.34 5.83
CA GLY A 42 -13.16 -8.24 5.08
C GLY A 42 -12.51 -7.58 3.86
N ILE A 43 -12.39 -6.24 3.84
CA ILE A 43 -11.79 -5.49 2.73
C ILE A 43 -10.49 -4.77 3.13
N LEU A 44 -9.99 -4.97 4.35
CA LEU A 44 -8.69 -4.44 4.77
C LEU A 44 -7.59 -5.38 4.28
N ALA A 45 -6.61 -4.85 3.54
CA ALA A 45 -5.43 -5.58 3.07
C ALA A 45 -4.22 -5.38 3.98
N ALA A 46 -4.01 -4.16 4.47
CA ALA A 46 -2.91 -3.84 5.38
C ALA A 46 -3.08 -2.46 6.04
N THR A 47 -2.34 -2.26 7.12
CA THR A 47 -2.14 -0.96 7.77
C THR A 47 -0.66 -0.70 8.02
N PHE A 48 -0.24 0.56 7.93
CA PHE A 48 1.07 0.98 8.44
C PHE A 48 0.93 2.33 9.10
N PHE A 49 1.01 2.35 10.44
CA PHE A 49 0.81 3.56 11.22
C PHE A 49 2.17 4.04 11.69
N PHE A 50 2.66 5.09 11.03
CA PHE A 50 3.92 5.70 11.38
C PHE A 50 3.80 6.37 12.75
N ASP A 51 4.85 6.21 13.54
CA ASP A 51 4.96 6.80 14.86
C ASP A 51 6.41 7.18 15.08
N LYS A 52 6.69 8.48 15.10
CA LYS A 52 8.06 9.03 15.23
C LYS A 52 8.79 8.51 16.47
N THR A 53 8.06 8.14 17.52
CA THR A 53 8.61 7.68 18.80
C THR A 53 8.92 6.19 18.83
N SER A 54 8.49 5.43 17.81
CA SER A 54 8.69 3.99 17.70
C SER A 54 9.69 3.66 16.59
N PRO A 55 10.91 3.19 16.90
CA PRO A 55 11.91 2.81 15.90
C PRO A 55 11.44 1.77 14.88
N GLN A 56 10.48 0.93 15.25
CA GLN A 56 9.89 -0.09 14.38
C GLN A 56 8.88 0.50 13.40
N ARG A 57 8.30 1.66 13.72
CA ARG A 57 7.22 2.30 12.94
C ARG A 57 7.59 3.64 12.35
N ASN A 58 8.73 4.23 12.69
CA ASN A 58 9.19 5.48 12.09
C ASN A 58 10.07 5.26 10.84
N ASN A 59 10.59 4.06 10.61
CA ASN A 59 11.58 3.80 9.57
C ASN A 59 10.94 3.19 8.31
N PRO A 60 11.22 3.73 7.10
CA PRO A 60 10.71 3.18 5.84
C PRO A 60 11.19 1.75 5.53
N SER A 61 12.29 1.28 6.14
CA SER A 61 12.85 -0.05 5.84
C SER A 61 11.89 -1.19 6.19
N GLN A 62 10.95 -0.98 7.10
CA GLN A 62 9.98 -1.98 7.54
C GLN A 62 8.70 -1.98 6.69
N PHE A 63 8.51 -0.95 5.86
CA PHE A 63 7.26 -0.70 5.16
C PHE A 63 6.81 -1.89 4.31
N VAL A 64 7.65 -2.33 3.38
CA VAL A 64 7.29 -3.38 2.43
C VAL A 64 7.09 -4.73 3.11
N ALA A 65 8.01 -5.13 3.99
CA ALA A 65 7.92 -6.40 4.73
C ALA A 65 6.64 -6.48 5.60
N THR A 66 6.28 -5.36 6.23
CA THR A 66 5.05 -5.25 7.04
C THR A 66 3.80 -5.37 6.18
N LEU A 67 3.77 -4.69 5.02
CA LEU A 67 2.66 -4.82 4.07
C LEU A 67 2.54 -6.25 3.53
N ALA A 68 3.64 -6.86 3.10
CA ALA A 68 3.65 -8.23 2.58
C ALA A 68 3.12 -9.24 3.61
N THR A 69 3.54 -9.10 4.87
CA THR A 69 3.06 -9.95 5.97
C THR A 69 1.56 -9.80 6.20
N GLN A 70 1.04 -8.57 6.18
CA GLN A 70 -0.38 -8.32 6.37
C GLN A 70 -1.22 -8.76 5.15
N LEU A 71 -0.71 -8.58 3.92
CA LEU A 71 -1.36 -9.07 2.71
C LEU A 71 -1.49 -10.60 2.74
N ALA A 72 -0.43 -11.31 3.15
CA ALA A 72 -0.48 -12.76 3.35
C ALA A 72 -1.53 -13.18 4.40
N LEU A 73 -1.74 -12.35 5.42
CA LEU A 73 -2.70 -12.63 6.50
C LEU A 73 -4.15 -12.35 6.07
N TYR A 74 -4.40 -11.23 5.40
CA TYR A 74 -5.74 -10.72 5.15
C TYR A 74 -6.32 -11.13 3.80
N ILE A 75 -5.49 -11.54 2.83
CA ILE A 75 -5.94 -11.99 1.52
C ILE A 75 -5.65 -13.49 1.39
N PRO A 76 -6.67 -14.35 1.55
CA PRO A 76 -6.51 -15.80 1.41
C PRO A 76 -5.90 -16.15 0.04
N GLY A 77 -4.88 -17.01 0.04
CA GLY A 77 -4.15 -17.44 -1.15
C GLY A 77 -2.85 -16.67 -1.43
N LEU A 78 -2.68 -15.45 -0.89
CA LEU A 78 -1.39 -14.75 -1.01
C LEU A 78 -0.32 -15.31 -0.07
N ASN A 79 -0.70 -15.97 1.03
CA ASN A 79 0.26 -16.48 2.02
C ASN A 79 1.27 -17.46 1.42
N SER A 80 0.83 -18.41 0.59
CA SER A 80 1.71 -19.38 -0.06
C SER A 80 2.63 -18.68 -1.06
N ARG A 81 2.09 -17.79 -1.90
CA ARG A 81 2.86 -17.04 -2.91
C ARG A 81 3.96 -16.19 -2.30
N ILE A 82 3.64 -15.45 -1.23
CA ILE A 82 4.61 -14.63 -0.51
C ILE A 82 5.62 -15.51 0.23
N GLY A 83 5.17 -16.61 0.84
CA GLY A 83 6.05 -17.59 1.48
C GLY A 83 7.06 -18.21 0.52
N ASP A 84 6.61 -18.60 -0.68
CA ASP A 84 7.45 -19.11 -1.74
C ASP A 84 8.47 -18.06 -2.20
N ALA A 85 8.05 -16.81 -2.38
CA ALA A 85 8.95 -15.72 -2.75
C ALA A 85 10.08 -15.52 -1.72
N VAL A 86 9.77 -15.60 -0.42
CA VAL A 86 10.77 -15.57 0.66
C VAL A 86 11.70 -16.78 0.59
N GLY A 87 11.16 -17.98 0.32
CA GLY A 87 11.96 -19.20 0.16
C GLY A 87 12.95 -19.13 -1.01
N HIS A 88 12.52 -18.57 -2.15
CA HIS A 88 13.38 -18.37 -3.33
C HIS A 88 14.37 -17.21 -3.18
N HIS A 89 14.09 -16.25 -2.29
CA HIS A 89 14.92 -15.08 -2.05
C HIS A 89 15.26 -14.91 -0.54
N PRO A 90 16.13 -15.75 0.04
CA PRO A 90 16.40 -15.73 1.49
C PRO A 90 16.97 -14.42 2.04
N LYS A 91 17.57 -13.58 1.18
CA LYS A 91 18.13 -12.26 1.53
C LYS A 91 17.28 -11.10 1.05
N ILE A 92 16.01 -11.34 0.72
CA ILE A 92 15.15 -10.30 0.14
C ILE A 92 15.03 -9.06 1.05
N LEU A 93 15.01 -9.24 2.37
CA LEU A 93 14.94 -8.14 3.33
C LEU A 93 16.22 -7.28 3.39
N ASP A 94 17.34 -7.77 2.85
CA ASP A 94 18.60 -7.03 2.73
C ASP A 94 18.66 -6.20 1.44
N THR A 95 17.70 -6.41 0.52
CA THR A 95 17.63 -5.67 -0.75
C THR A 95 16.99 -4.30 -0.58
N ASN A 96 17.05 -3.47 -1.62
CA ASN A 96 16.35 -2.18 -1.59
C ASN A 96 14.83 -2.35 -1.58
N LEU A 97 14.10 -1.32 -1.12
CA LEU A 97 12.65 -1.38 -0.94
C LEU A 97 11.90 -1.63 -2.26
N GLU A 98 12.41 -1.17 -3.39
CA GLU A 98 11.78 -1.36 -4.69
C GLU A 98 11.85 -2.83 -5.12
N GLN A 99 12.98 -3.50 -4.87
CA GLN A 99 13.15 -4.94 -5.09
C GLN A 99 12.30 -5.76 -4.12
N GLN A 100 12.27 -5.37 -2.83
CA GLN A 100 11.33 -5.99 -1.88
C GLN A 100 9.89 -5.86 -2.35
N LEU A 101 9.49 -4.68 -2.85
CA LEU A 101 8.12 -4.43 -3.30
C LEU A 101 7.76 -5.31 -4.49
N ASP A 102 8.68 -5.44 -5.46
CA ASP A 102 8.49 -6.31 -6.62
C ASP A 102 8.33 -7.77 -6.18
N LYS A 103 9.29 -8.30 -5.42
CA LYS A 103 9.36 -9.72 -5.09
C LYS A 103 8.38 -10.19 -4.02
N LEU A 104 8.02 -9.34 -3.07
CA LEU A 104 7.17 -9.74 -1.93
C LEU A 104 5.71 -9.35 -2.10
N ILE A 105 5.39 -8.41 -3.01
CA ILE A 105 4.03 -7.92 -3.18
C ILE A 105 3.59 -8.01 -4.64
N ILE A 106 4.28 -7.33 -5.56
CA ILE A 106 3.76 -7.19 -6.94
C ILE A 106 3.72 -8.52 -7.67
N GLU A 107 4.83 -9.26 -7.70
CA GLU A 107 4.91 -10.56 -8.38
C GLU A 107 3.97 -11.59 -7.73
N PRO A 108 4.02 -11.86 -6.41
CA PRO A 108 3.11 -12.82 -5.77
C PRO A 108 1.62 -12.51 -5.97
N PHE A 109 1.25 -11.22 -5.98
CA PHE A 109 -0.15 -10.82 -6.15
C PHE A 109 -0.60 -10.99 -7.61
N ARG A 110 0.28 -10.70 -8.58
CA ARG A 110 -0.04 -10.93 -10.00
C ARG A 110 -0.26 -12.42 -10.27
N ASP A 111 0.63 -13.28 -9.79
CA ASP A 111 0.51 -14.74 -9.94
C ASP A 111 -0.81 -15.24 -9.33
N PHE A 112 -1.16 -14.73 -8.14
CA PHE A 112 -2.45 -15.02 -7.51
C PHE A 112 -3.65 -14.59 -8.36
N LEU A 113 -3.65 -13.40 -8.94
CA LEU A 113 -4.75 -12.94 -9.79
C LEU A 113 -4.86 -13.74 -11.09
N GLU A 114 -3.73 -14.09 -11.70
CA GLU A 114 -3.70 -14.91 -12.91
C GLU A 114 -4.30 -16.30 -12.65
N GLU A 115 -3.96 -16.93 -11.53
CA GLU A 115 -4.54 -18.21 -11.13
C GLU A 115 -6.04 -18.12 -10.83
N GLN A 116 -6.46 -17.08 -10.12
CA GLN A 116 -7.89 -16.85 -9.83
C GLN A 116 -8.69 -16.66 -11.13
N SER A 117 -8.12 -15.95 -12.11
CA SER A 117 -8.78 -15.74 -13.41
C SER A 117 -8.95 -17.05 -14.21
N GLN A 118 -7.99 -17.97 -14.09
CA GLN A 118 -8.05 -19.28 -14.74
C GLN A 118 -9.09 -20.20 -14.08
N GLN A 119 -9.26 -20.10 -12.75
CA GLN A 119 -10.23 -20.88 -11.99
C GLN A 119 -11.67 -20.32 -12.09
N ALA A 120 -11.81 -19.00 -12.30
CA ALA A 120 -13.09 -18.31 -12.39
C ALA A 120 -13.74 -18.32 -13.79
N ALA A 121 -13.24 -19.12 -14.74
CA ALA A 121 -13.80 -19.28 -16.08
C ALA A 121 -15.23 -19.86 -16.04
N GLY A 122 -16.22 -19.03 -15.68
CA GLY A 122 -17.62 -19.39 -15.49
C GLY A 122 -18.38 -18.62 -14.41
N ALA A 123 -17.73 -17.76 -13.61
CA ALA A 123 -18.40 -16.93 -12.59
C ALA A 123 -18.01 -15.45 -12.74
N ASP A 124 -19.01 -14.56 -12.67
CA ASP A 124 -18.81 -13.12 -12.56
C ASP A 124 -18.24 -12.80 -11.16
N SER A 125 -16.96 -13.09 -10.93
CA SER A 125 -16.28 -12.69 -9.70
C SER A 125 -15.90 -11.22 -9.80
N GLU A 126 -16.72 -10.35 -9.22
CA GLU A 126 -16.33 -8.97 -8.98
C GLU A 126 -15.13 -8.96 -8.02
N GLN A 127 -13.95 -8.59 -8.51
CA GLN A 127 -12.75 -8.57 -7.68
C GLN A 127 -12.89 -7.47 -6.64
N ALA A 128 -13.12 -7.87 -5.38
CA ALA A 128 -13.27 -6.93 -4.28
C ALA A 128 -11.98 -6.13 -4.08
N ASN A 129 -12.06 -4.81 -4.25
CA ASN A 129 -10.97 -3.90 -3.93
C ASN A 129 -10.60 -4.01 -2.44
N SER A 130 -9.32 -4.26 -2.16
CA SER A 130 -8.80 -4.29 -0.80
C SER A 130 -8.09 -2.98 -0.45
N TRP A 131 -8.11 -2.60 0.83
CA TRP A 131 -7.65 -1.29 1.30
C TRP A 131 -6.35 -1.37 2.09
N ILE A 132 -5.40 -0.53 1.74
CA ILE A 132 -4.18 -0.27 2.51
C ILE A 132 -4.29 1.11 3.16
N ILE A 133 -4.14 1.18 4.48
CA ILE A 133 -4.22 2.44 5.24
C ILE A 133 -2.85 2.81 5.78
N LEU A 134 -2.34 3.97 5.38
CA LEU A 134 -1.11 4.55 5.87
C LEU A 134 -1.44 5.77 6.74
N ASP A 135 -1.11 5.71 8.03
CA ASP A 135 -1.35 6.82 8.95
C ASP A 135 -0.05 7.51 9.34
N GLY A 136 -0.07 8.84 9.44
CA GLY A 136 1.05 9.62 9.96
C GLY A 136 2.28 9.62 9.06
N LEU A 137 2.13 9.63 7.72
CA LEU A 137 3.27 9.57 6.80
C LEU A 137 4.38 10.60 7.11
N ASP A 138 4.02 11.78 7.59
CA ASP A 138 4.95 12.84 8.00
C ASP A 138 5.80 12.50 9.24
N GLU A 139 5.44 11.44 9.96
CA GLU A 139 6.21 10.86 11.07
C GLU A 139 7.24 9.81 10.60
N CYS A 140 7.32 9.56 9.28
CA CYS A 140 8.39 8.76 8.68
C CYS A 140 9.73 9.50 8.75
N ILE A 141 10.74 8.80 9.25
CA ILE A 141 12.06 9.28 9.62
C ILE A 141 13.08 8.42 8.85
N ALA A 142 14.07 9.07 8.22
CA ALA A 142 15.11 8.34 7.53
C ALA A 142 15.97 7.52 8.51
N PRO A 143 16.40 6.30 8.14
CA PRO A 143 17.34 5.55 8.96
C PRO A 143 18.71 6.24 8.98
N THR A 144 19.28 6.43 10.17
CA THR A 144 20.56 7.15 10.35
C THR A 144 21.55 6.33 11.17
N PRO A 145 22.41 5.51 10.54
CA PRO A 145 23.31 4.61 11.27
C PRO A 145 24.29 5.35 12.21
N ASN A 146 24.71 6.56 11.81
CA ASN A 146 25.83 7.26 12.45
C ASN A 146 25.42 8.47 13.30
N ARG A 147 24.12 8.69 13.53
CA ARG A 147 23.62 9.84 14.33
C ARG A 147 22.26 9.53 14.95
N LYS A 148 21.90 10.32 15.96
CA LYS A 148 20.65 10.14 16.73
C LYS A 148 19.39 10.60 15.98
N GLU A 149 19.49 11.62 15.14
CA GLU A 149 18.35 12.26 14.48
C GLU A 149 18.67 12.57 13.00
N PRO A 150 17.76 12.29 12.04
CA PRO A 150 17.94 12.73 10.66
C PRO A 150 17.79 14.24 10.48
N THR A 151 18.34 14.75 9.38
CA THR A 151 17.97 16.10 8.95
C THR A 151 16.54 16.11 8.39
N GLU A 152 15.93 17.29 8.40
CA GLU A 152 14.63 17.51 7.76
C GLU A 152 14.60 17.07 6.29
N LEU A 153 15.69 17.30 5.56
CA LEU A 153 15.80 16.89 4.15
C LEU A 153 15.76 15.36 4.01
N GLU A 154 16.35 14.61 4.94
CA GLU A 154 16.38 13.16 4.87
C GLU A 154 15.04 12.55 5.27
N SER A 155 14.37 13.08 6.29
CA SER A 155 13.00 12.68 6.61
C SER A 155 12.06 12.94 5.43
N LYS A 156 12.17 14.11 4.76
CA LYS A 156 11.42 14.39 3.53
C LYS A 156 11.71 13.38 2.42
N LYS A 157 12.96 12.99 2.22
CA LYS A 157 13.32 11.95 1.25
C LYS A 157 12.73 10.58 1.61
N ALA A 158 12.72 10.22 2.89
CA ALA A 158 12.11 8.97 3.36
C ALA A 158 10.59 8.96 3.12
N GLN A 159 9.90 10.06 3.43
CA GLN A 159 8.47 10.24 3.15
C GLN A 159 8.16 10.14 1.65
N LEU A 160 8.93 10.84 0.80
CA LEU A 160 8.77 10.78 -0.65
C LEU A 160 9.00 9.36 -1.18
N ARG A 161 9.99 8.63 -0.65
CA ARG A 161 10.24 7.25 -1.05
C ARG A 161 9.05 6.34 -0.74
N ILE A 162 8.38 6.52 0.40
CA ILE A 162 7.14 5.77 0.70
C ILE A 162 6.06 6.07 -0.36
N LEU A 163 5.89 7.34 -0.72
CA LEU A 163 4.93 7.71 -1.76
C LEU A 163 5.30 7.14 -3.14
N GLU A 164 6.59 7.09 -3.48
CA GLU A 164 7.08 6.46 -4.72
C GLU A 164 6.77 4.95 -4.75
N LEU A 165 6.94 4.25 -3.63
CA LEU A 165 6.56 2.83 -3.51
C LEU A 165 5.06 2.63 -3.66
N VAL A 166 4.24 3.50 -3.04
CA VAL A 166 2.78 3.49 -3.22
C VAL A 166 2.41 3.80 -4.67
N HIS A 167 3.09 4.75 -5.32
CA HIS A 167 2.89 5.08 -6.73
C HIS A 167 3.14 3.86 -7.61
N LYS A 168 4.30 3.24 -7.43
CA LYS A 168 4.71 2.04 -8.15
C LYS A 168 3.67 0.93 -7.97
N LEU A 169 3.26 0.65 -6.72
CA LEU A 169 2.26 -0.36 -6.43
C LEU A 169 0.91 -0.04 -7.11
N ARG A 170 0.43 1.20 -7.04
CA ARG A 170 -0.81 1.61 -7.73
C ARG A 170 -0.71 1.51 -9.26
N SER A 171 0.43 1.87 -9.83
CA SER A 171 0.66 1.83 -11.28
C SER A 171 0.61 0.42 -11.87
N THR A 172 0.70 -0.62 -11.03
CA THR A 172 0.62 -2.02 -11.47
C THR A 172 -0.78 -2.48 -11.82
N GLY A 173 -1.83 -1.75 -11.42
CA GLY A 173 -3.22 -2.14 -11.65
C GLY A 173 -3.76 -3.22 -10.71
N LEU A 174 -3.02 -3.60 -9.67
CA LEU A 174 -3.53 -4.50 -8.62
C LEU A 174 -4.74 -3.88 -7.90
N PRO A 175 -5.72 -4.68 -7.43
CA PRO A 175 -6.96 -4.21 -6.79
C PRO A 175 -6.74 -3.73 -5.34
N LEU A 176 -5.74 -2.86 -5.16
CA LEU A 176 -5.29 -2.29 -3.90
C LEU A 176 -5.57 -0.79 -3.88
N SER A 177 -6.57 -0.39 -3.10
CA SER A 177 -6.90 1.00 -2.83
C SER A 177 -6.11 1.52 -1.63
N PHE A 178 -5.83 2.83 -1.60
CA PHE A 178 -5.02 3.46 -0.57
C PHE A 178 -5.77 4.58 0.14
N LEU A 179 -5.60 4.64 1.45
CA LEU A 179 -5.88 5.81 2.27
C LEU A 179 -4.57 6.26 2.94
N ILE A 180 -4.16 7.50 2.71
CA ILE A 180 -2.98 8.08 3.36
C ILE A 180 -3.40 9.26 4.23
N SER A 181 -2.93 9.27 5.47
CA SER A 181 -3.12 10.35 6.43
C SER A 181 -1.77 11.03 6.71
N THR A 182 -1.76 12.37 6.69
CA THR A 182 -0.52 13.13 6.90
C THR A 182 -0.77 14.60 7.29
N ARG A 183 0.24 15.29 7.82
CA ARG A 183 0.26 16.76 7.89
C ARG A 183 0.44 17.36 6.48
N PRO A 184 -0.11 18.58 6.21
CA PRO A 184 -0.04 19.19 4.89
C PRO A 184 1.34 19.80 4.59
N GLU A 185 2.38 18.97 4.52
CA GLU A 185 3.72 19.38 4.13
C GLU A 185 3.81 19.58 2.62
N THR A 186 4.40 20.69 2.17
CA THR A 186 4.41 21.08 0.75
C THR A 186 5.00 20.00 -0.18
N SER A 187 6.05 19.32 0.25
CA SER A 187 6.68 18.21 -0.49
C SER A 187 5.71 17.06 -0.73
N ILE A 188 5.05 16.61 0.34
CA ILE A 188 4.06 15.52 0.30
C ILE A 188 2.87 15.92 -0.58
N MET A 189 2.32 17.12 -0.34
CA MET A 189 1.15 17.61 -1.08
C MET A 189 1.42 17.75 -2.58
N ASN A 190 2.59 18.27 -2.96
CA ASN A 190 2.97 18.41 -4.37
C ASN A 190 3.21 17.06 -5.04
N HIS A 191 3.81 16.11 -4.33
CA HIS A 191 4.00 14.76 -4.85
C HIS A 191 2.63 14.08 -5.04
N CYS A 192 1.73 14.10 -4.04
CA CYS A 192 0.38 13.54 -4.12
C CYS A 192 -0.47 14.11 -5.28
N LYS A 193 -0.30 15.39 -5.65
CA LYS A 193 -0.97 15.96 -6.83
C LYS A 193 -0.62 15.27 -8.15
N GLN A 194 0.57 14.65 -8.25
CA GLN A 194 0.97 13.87 -9.42
C GLN A 194 0.15 12.57 -9.55
N PHE A 195 -0.39 12.06 -8.44
CA PHE A 195 -1.22 10.86 -8.39
C PHE A 195 -2.66 11.13 -8.79
N SER A 196 -3.14 12.36 -8.58
CA SER A 196 -4.51 12.79 -8.90
C SER A 196 -4.75 13.09 -10.38
N ASN A 197 -3.73 13.00 -11.25
CA ASN A 197 -3.86 13.29 -12.69
C ASN A 197 -4.71 12.27 -13.51
N PHE A 198 -5.54 11.45 -12.87
CA PHE A 198 -6.45 10.52 -13.55
C PHE A 198 -7.88 10.51 -12.98
N ILE A 199 -8.38 11.68 -12.57
CA ILE A 199 -9.84 11.92 -12.52
C ILE A 199 -10.09 13.29 -13.16
N LYS A 200 -10.37 13.28 -14.47
CA LYS A 200 -11.14 14.33 -15.14
C LYS A 200 -12.53 13.78 -15.40
#